data_AF-A0A939TCD7-F1
#
_entry.id   AF-A0A939TCD7-F1
#
_cell.length_a   1.000
_cell.length_b   1.000
_cell.length_c   1.000
_cell.angle_alpha   90.00
_cell.angle_beta   90.00
_cell.angle_gamma   90.00
#
_symmetry.space_group_name_H-M   'P 1'
#
loop_
_entity.id
_entity.type
_entity.pdbx_description
1 polymer ?
#
loop_
_entity_poly.entity_id
_entity_poly.type
_entity_poly.pdbx_seq_one_letter_code
_entity_poly.pdbx_strand_id
1 'polypeptide(L)' 'MATDRGAIEPGLRADLVLLGSDPVADIRATRDILRVWCAGTEHVPA' A
#
# COMPACT_ATOMS: atom_id res chain seq x y z
N MET A 1 0.96 -6.87 -18.70
CA MET A 1 0.39 -6.29 -17.47
C MET A 1 0.67 -7.28 -16.36
N ALA A 2 1.31 -6.87 -15.27
CA ALA A 2 1.56 -7.78 -14.16
C ALA A 2 0.21 -8.11 -13.48
N THR A 3 -0.18 -9.38 -13.44
CA THR A 3 -1.46 -9.84 -12.86
C THR A 3 -1.32 -10.25 -11.40
N ASP A 4 -0.15 -10.02 -10.81
CA ASP A 4 0.22 -10.44 -9.45
C ASP A 4 -0.01 -9.35 -8.40
N ARG A 5 -0.54 -8.18 -8.80
CA ARG A 5 -0.66 -6.96 -7.97
C ARG A 5 -1.94 -6.19 -8.26
N GLY A 6 -2.31 -5.29 -7.35
CA GLY A 6 -3.42 -4.34 -7.50
C GLY A 6 -4.66 -4.66 -6.65
N ALA A 7 -4.66 -5.76 -5.91
CA ALA A 7 -5.67 -6.10 -4.93
C ALA A 7 -5.01 -6.72 -3.68
N ILE A 8 -5.70 -6.64 -2.54
CA ILE A 8 -5.28 -7.27 -1.29
C ILE A 8 -5.99 -8.62 -1.20
N GLU A 9 -5.41 -9.64 -1.83
CA GLU A 9 -5.97 -10.99 -1.90
C GLU A 9 -4.88 -12.05 -1.71
N PRO A 10 -5.20 -13.21 -1.09
CA PRO A 10 -4.24 -14.31 -0.97
C PRO A 10 -3.71 -14.77 -2.33
N GLY A 11 -2.42 -15.05 -2.42
CA GLY A 11 -1.75 -15.48 -3.65
C GLY A 11 -1.24 -14.33 -4.53
N LEU A 12 -1.62 -13.07 -4.24
CA LEU A 12 -1.03 -11.89 -4.86
C LEU A 12 0.23 -11.43 -4.10
N ARG A 13 1.07 -10.66 -4.79
CA ARG A 13 2.27 -10.05 -4.20
C ARG A 13 1.85 -9.03 -3.14
N ALA A 14 2.48 -9.12 -1.97
CA ALA A 14 2.21 -8.25 -0.83
C ALA A 14 2.87 -6.86 -0.99
N ASP A 15 2.37 -6.07 -1.94
CA ASP A 15 2.69 -4.65 -2.08
C ASP A 15 1.58 -3.83 -1.43
N LEU A 16 1.89 -3.13 -0.34
CA LEU A 16 0.90 -2.48 0.52
C LEU A 16 1.38 -1.10 0.95
N VAL A 17 0.43 -0.21 1.23
CA VAL A 17 0.66 1.06 1.93
C VAL A 17 -0.30 1.17 3.10
N LEU A 18 0.17 1.70 4.22
CA LEU A 18 -0.67 2.05 5.37
C LEU A 18 -0.85 3.56 5.38
N LEU A 19 -2.10 4.03 5.42
CA LEU A 19 -2.44 5.44 5.50
C LEU A 19 -2.83 5.82 6.93
N GLY A 20 -2.51 7.05 7.32
CA GLY A 20 -2.90 7.61 8.63
C GLY A 20 -4.31 8.20 8.66
N SER A 21 -4.87 8.48 7.48
CA SER A 21 -6.15 9.16 7.30
C SER A 21 -7.03 8.42 6.28
N ASP A 22 -8.35 8.64 6.34
CA ASP A 22 -9.32 7.95 5.47
C ASP A 22 -9.36 8.53 4.04
N PRO A 23 -8.90 7.77 3.02
CA PRO A 23 -8.94 8.21 1.62
C PRO A 23 -10.34 8.18 0.99
N VAL A 24 -11.31 7.48 1.61
CA VAL A 24 -12.70 7.47 1.16
C VAL A 24 -13.38 8.79 1.54
N ALA A 25 -13.04 9.36 2.70
CA ALA A 25 -13.52 10.67 3.13
C ALA A 25 -12.84 11.84 2.40
N ASP A 26 -11.53 11.76 2.15
CA ASP A 26 -10.77 12.75 1.36
C ASP A 26 -9.63 12.08 0.58
N ILE A 27 -9.72 12.07 -0.75
CA ILE A 27 -8.72 11.40 -1.60
C ILE A 27 -7.29 11.93 -1.41
N ARG A 28 -7.10 13.16 -0.90
CA ARG A 28 -5.77 13.70 -0.57
C ARG A 28 -5.08 12.93 0.56
N ALA A 29 -5.83 12.22 1.40
CA ALA A 29 -5.30 11.34 2.44
C ALA A 29 -4.47 10.17 1.89
N THR A 30 -4.54 9.88 0.58
CA THR A 30 -3.62 8.94 -0.08
C THR A 30 -2.14 9.33 0.03
N ARG A 31 -1.85 10.59 0.39
CA ARG A 31 -0.49 11.09 0.64
C ARG A 31 -0.02 10.95 2.08
N ASP A 32 -0.93 10.66 3.02
CA ASP A 32 -0.62 10.46 4.44
C ASP A 32 -0.12 9.02 4.69
N ILE A 33 0.99 8.67 4.04
CA ILE A 33 1.56 7.32 4.05
C ILE A 33 2.41 7.14 5.31
N LEU A 34 2.01 6.21 6.18
CA LEU A 34 2.73 5.87 7.40
C LEU A 34 3.80 4.80 7.15
N ARG A 35 3.49 3.79 6.32
CA ARG A 35 4.37 2.64 6.05
C ARG A 35 4.16 2.13 4.64
N VAL A 36 5.21 1.55 4.07
CA VAL A 36 5.22 0.96 2.73
C VAL A 36 5.80 -0.44 2.80
N TRP A 37 5.21 -1.38 2.08
CA TRP A 37 5.75 -2.73 1.89
C TRP A 37 5.89 -3.06 0.42
N CYS A 38 7.01 -3.68 0.07
CA CYS A 38 7.30 -4.21 -1.27
C CYS A 38 7.61 -5.70 -1.13
N ALA A 39 6.84 -6.56 -1.80
CA ALA A 39 6.95 -8.02 -1.68
C ALA A 39 6.97 -8.53 -0.22
N GLY A 40 6.16 -7.94 0.65
CA GLY A 40 6.07 -8.31 2.08
C GLY A 40 7.21 -7.79 2.95
N THR A 41 8.20 -7.09 2.39
CA THR A 41 9.27 -6.44 3.16
C THR A 41 8.92 -4.97 3.34
N GLU A 42 8.96 -4.50 4.60
CA GLU A 42 8.78 -3.08 4.88
C GLU A 42 9.92 -2.25 4.30
N HIS A 43 9.57 -1.16 3.64
CA HIS A 43 10.52 -0.17 3.15
C HIS A 43 10.58 0.99 4.15
N VAL A 44 11.67 1.06 4.91
CA VAL A 44 11.99 2.20 5.76
C VAL A 44 12.86 3.16 4.94
N PRO A 45 12.39 4.38 4.62
CA PRO A 45 13.21 5.38 3.95
C PRO A 45 14.47 5.69 4.78
N ALA A 46 15.59 5.98 4.08
CA ALA A 46 16.83 6.40 4.71
C ALA A 46 16.75 7.82 5.31
#